data_AF-A0A921FLY0-F1
#
_entry.id   AF-A0A921FLY0-F1
#
_cell.length_a   1.000
_cell.length_b   1.000
_cell.length_c   1.000
_cell.angle_alpha   90.00
_cell.angle_beta   90.00
_cell.angle_gamma   90.00
#
_symmetry.space_group_name_H-M   'P 1'
#
loop_
_entity.id
_entity.type
_entity.pdbx_description
1 polymer ?
#
loop_
_entity_poly.entity_id
_entity_poly.type
_entity_poly.pdbx_seq_one_letter_code
_entity_poly.pdbx_strand_id
1 'polypeptide(L)'
;MAKKPVNKRGWWGILIHASWPTFIGIVITAVSFTLVENADAGLSALIAGMIVWVLSAITVLLIALVWQRRRHLAIPVAMGVFVAKIVILGFLLALVPAPDWLHTVGAAIGALVAIVIWQGAEVLIFINTRRLIYS
;
A
#
# COMPACT_ATOMS: atom_id res chain seq x y z
N MET A 1 -0.17 27.70 -16.49
CA MET A 1 0.23 26.81 -15.38
C MET A 1 -0.98 25.99 -14.93
N ALA A 2 -0.95 24.67 -15.07
CA ALA A 2 -2.00 23.81 -14.52
C ALA A 2 -2.03 23.96 -12.99
N LYS A 3 -3.22 24.13 -12.40
CA LYS A 3 -3.39 24.16 -10.93
C LYS A 3 -2.88 22.83 -10.37
N LYS A 4 -1.85 22.86 -9.53
CA LYS A 4 -1.39 21.66 -8.81
C LYS A 4 -2.53 21.18 -7.90
N PRO A 5 -2.91 19.89 -7.95
CA PRO A 5 -3.97 19.36 -7.09
C PRO A 5 -3.53 19.50 -5.62
N VAL A 6 -4.32 20.22 -4.82
CA VAL A 6 -4.07 20.41 -3.39
C VAL A 6 -4.96 19.45 -2.61
N ASN A 7 -4.35 18.61 -1.76
CA ASN A 7 -5.10 17.72 -0.89
C ASN A 7 -5.61 18.48 0.35
N LYS A 8 -6.93 18.68 0.42
CA LYS A 8 -7.60 19.34 1.55
C LYS A 8 -8.01 18.38 2.67
N ARG A 9 -7.91 17.06 2.46
CA ARG A 9 -8.43 16.03 3.38
C ARG A 9 -7.36 15.42 4.28
N GLY A 10 -6.13 15.95 4.26
CA GLY A 10 -5.03 15.43 5.08
C GLY A 10 -4.75 13.95 4.78
N TRP A 11 -4.56 13.16 5.83
CA TRP A 11 -4.34 11.71 5.75
C TRP A 11 -5.47 10.94 5.07
N TRP A 12 -6.73 11.40 5.17
CA TRP A 12 -7.85 10.77 4.46
C TRP A 12 -7.73 10.94 2.94
N GLY A 13 -7.19 12.07 2.48
CA GLY A 13 -6.91 12.27 1.06
C GLY A 13 -5.82 11.34 0.55
N ILE A 14 -4.78 11.11 1.37
CA ILE A 14 -3.71 10.15 1.05
C ILE A 14 -4.32 8.75 0.88
N LEU A 15 -5.14 8.31 1.83
CA LEU A 15 -5.77 6.99 1.77
C LEU A 15 -6.56 6.78 0.48
N ILE A 16 -7.42 7.74 0.12
CA ILE A 16 -8.28 7.63 -1.07
C ILE A 16 -7.46 7.64 -2.36
N HIS A 17 -6.53 8.60 -2.48
CA HIS A 17 -5.80 8.82 -3.73
C HIS A 17 -4.65 7.82 -3.93
N ALA A 18 -4.15 7.17 -2.87
CA ALA A 18 -3.23 6.04 -2.98
C ALA A 18 -3.96 4.71 -3.20
N SER A 19 -5.18 4.54 -2.65
CA SER A 19 -5.89 3.25 -2.73
C SER A 19 -6.35 2.88 -4.14
N TRP A 20 -7.04 3.77 -4.86
CA TRP A 20 -7.61 3.42 -6.17
C TRP A 20 -6.56 3.11 -7.25
N PRO A 21 -5.46 3.87 -7.44
CA PRO A 21 -4.50 3.54 -8.49
C PRO A 21 -3.76 2.25 -8.16
N THR A 22 -3.50 2.00 -6.88
CA THR A 22 -2.87 0.76 -6.41
C THR A 22 -3.77 -0.43 -6.70
N PHE A 23 -5.07 -0.33 -6.39
CA PHE A 23 -6.04 -1.38 -6.68
C PHE A 23 -6.11 -1.70 -8.17
N ILE A 24 -6.16 -0.67 -9.03
CA ILE A 24 -6.14 -0.88 -10.48
C ILE A 24 -4.84 -1.53 -10.94
N GLY A 25 -3.69 -1.08 -10.43
CA GLY A 25 -2.41 -1.69 -10.75
C GLY A 25 -2.40 -3.19 -10.42
N ILE A 26 -2.89 -3.56 -9.24
CA ILE A 26 -3.02 -4.95 -8.81
C ILE A 26 -3.92 -5.75 -9.76
N VAL A 27 -5.09 -5.23 -10.10
CA VAL A 27 -6.04 -5.91 -11.01
C VAL A 27 -5.44 -6.08 -12.40
N ILE A 28 -4.79 -5.06 -12.95
CA ILE A 28 -4.11 -5.15 -14.25
C ILE A 28 -3.02 -6.22 -14.21
N THR A 29 -2.16 -6.21 -13.19
CA THR A 29 -1.09 -7.20 -13.03
C THR A 29 -1.65 -8.62 -12.90
N ALA A 30 -2.70 -8.81 -12.10
CA ALA A 30 -3.36 -10.10 -11.94
C ALA A 30 -3.93 -10.61 -13.26
N VAL A 31 -4.66 -9.77 -14.01
CA VAL A 31 -5.20 -10.13 -15.33
C VAL A 31 -4.08 -10.45 -16.30
N SER A 32 -3.00 -9.67 -16.34
CA SER A 32 -1.85 -9.95 -17.21
C SER A 32 -1.21 -11.31 -16.91
N PHE A 33 -1.02 -11.66 -15.63
CA PHE A 33 -0.46 -12.96 -15.27
C PHE A 33 -1.41 -14.12 -15.58
N THR A 34 -2.73 -13.93 -15.40
CA THR A 34 -3.72 -14.94 -15.81
C THR A 34 -3.65 -15.23 -17.32
N LEU A 35 -3.43 -14.20 -18.14
CA LEU A 35 -3.40 -14.33 -19.60
C LEU A 35 -2.09 -14.87 -20.15
N VAL A 36 -0.95 -14.55 -19.51
CA VAL A 36 0.39 -14.92 -20.00
C VAL A 36 0.86 -16.27 -19.46
N GLU A 37 0.51 -16.59 -18.21
CA GLU A 37 0.99 -17.80 -17.53
C GLU A 37 -0.17 -18.79 -17.29
N ASN A 38 -0.95 -18.56 -16.22
CA ASN A 38 -2.08 -19.38 -15.81
C ASN A 38 -2.87 -18.70 -14.69
N ALA A 39 -4.02 -19.31 -14.31
CA ALA A 39 -4.89 -18.78 -13.26
C ALA A 39 -4.21 -18.67 -11.89
N ASP A 40 -3.34 -19.63 -11.53
CA ASP A 40 -2.62 -19.62 -10.25
C ASP A 40 -1.64 -18.45 -10.17
N ALA A 41 -0.99 -18.10 -11.29
CA ALA A 41 -0.11 -16.94 -11.38
C ALA A 41 -0.87 -15.62 -11.20
N GLY A 42 -2.03 -15.49 -11.84
CA GLY A 42 -2.90 -14.33 -11.68
C GLY A 42 -3.46 -14.18 -10.27
N LEU A 43 -3.90 -15.30 -9.67
CA LEU A 43 -4.40 -15.34 -8.29
C LEU A 43 -3.29 -15.04 -7.27
N SER A 44 -2.08 -15.56 -7.49
CA SER A 44 -0.90 -15.25 -6.68
C SER A 44 -0.56 -13.76 -6.72
N ALA A 45 -0.58 -13.14 -7.91
CA ALA A 45 -0.35 -11.71 -8.08
C ALA A 45 -1.44 -10.86 -7.38
N LEU A 46 -2.70 -11.25 -7.53
CA LEU A 46 -3.84 -10.59 -6.90
C LEU A 46 -3.74 -10.62 -5.38
N ILE A 47 -3.54 -11.80 -4.78
CA ILE A 47 -3.48 -11.97 -3.32
C ILE A 47 -2.31 -11.18 -2.74
N ALA A 48 -1.13 -11.33 -3.32
CA ALA A 48 0.07 -10.64 -2.83
C ALA A 48 -0.09 -9.11 -2.92
N GLY A 49 -0.63 -8.60 -4.02
CA GLY A 49 -0.94 -7.18 -4.19
C GLY A 49 -1.98 -6.68 -3.18
N MET A 50 -3.06 -7.45 -2.96
CA MET A 50 -4.12 -7.11 -2.01
C MET A 50 -3.61 -7.09 -0.56
N ILE A 51 -2.72 -8.00 -0.17
CA ILE A 51 -2.08 -7.98 1.15
C ILE A 51 -1.33 -6.65 1.35
N VAL A 52 -0.52 -6.24 0.39
CA VAL A 52 0.20 -4.96 0.45
C VAL A 52 -0.78 -3.79 0.55
N TRP A 53 -1.83 -3.79 -0.27
CA TRP A 53 -2.86 -2.74 -0.27
C TRP A 53 -3.55 -2.63 1.09
N VAL A 54 -4.02 -3.73 1.68
CA VAL A 54 -4.68 -3.77 2.99
C VAL A 54 -3.73 -3.26 4.08
N LEU A 55 -2.51 -3.78 4.13
CA LEU A 55 -1.51 -3.38 5.11
C LEU A 55 -1.23 -1.88 5.03
N SER A 56 -1.11 -1.35 3.81
CA SER A 56 -0.84 0.07 3.57
C SER A 56 -2.02 0.95 3.94
N ALA A 57 -3.24 0.53 3.59
CA ALA A 57 -4.48 1.20 3.97
C ALA A 57 -4.65 1.27 5.50
N ILE A 58 -4.43 0.17 6.21
CA ILE A 58 -4.49 0.13 7.69
C ILE A 58 -3.48 1.11 8.30
N THR A 59 -2.29 1.25 7.73
CA THR A 59 -1.28 2.19 8.24
C THR A 59 -1.74 3.62 8.13
N VAL A 60 -2.18 4.02 6.93
CA VAL A 60 -2.67 5.39 6.70
C VAL A 60 -3.92 5.66 7.53
N LEU A 61 -4.80 4.67 7.69
CA LEU A 61 -5.98 4.76 8.55
C LEU A 61 -5.59 5.01 10.02
N LEU A 62 -4.67 4.23 10.57
CA LEU A 62 -4.18 4.41 11.94
C LEU A 62 -3.55 5.78 12.13
N ILE A 63 -2.76 6.25 11.18
CA ILE A 63 -2.16 7.59 11.22
C ILE A 63 -3.26 8.66 11.17
N ALA A 64 -4.26 8.51 10.29
CA ALA A 64 -5.38 9.46 10.19
C ALA A 64 -6.15 9.57 11.50
N LEU A 65 -6.41 8.43 12.17
CA LEU A 65 -7.11 8.38 13.46
C LEU A 65 -6.28 9.02 14.58
N VAL A 66 -4.98 8.70 14.65
CA VAL A 66 -4.06 9.28 15.64
C VAL A 66 -3.91 10.79 15.42
N TRP A 67 -3.82 11.23 14.16
CA TRP A 67 -3.70 12.65 13.81
C TRP A 67 -4.86 13.50 14.34
N GLN A 68 -6.08 12.97 14.33
CA GLN A 68 -7.26 13.67 14.82
C GLN A 68 -7.24 13.92 16.33
N ARG A 69 -6.61 13.03 17.12
CA ARG A 69 -6.62 13.09 18.59
C ARG A 69 -5.31 13.55 19.21
N ARG A 70 -4.16 13.10 18.67
CA ARG A 70 -2.81 13.28 19.21
C ARG A 70 -1.77 13.40 18.09
N ARG A 71 -1.70 14.58 17.47
CA ARG A 71 -0.78 14.87 16.34
C ARG A 71 0.68 14.51 16.61
N HIS A 72 1.17 14.76 17.82
CA HIS A 72 2.56 14.46 18.20
C HIS A 72 2.92 12.96 18.15
N LEU A 73 1.91 12.07 18.23
CA LEU A 73 2.12 10.61 18.14
C LEU A 73 2.03 10.08 16.71
N ALA A 74 1.59 10.87 15.73
CA ALA A 74 1.35 10.37 14.38
C ALA A 74 2.62 9.82 13.71
N ILE A 75 3.77 10.50 13.86
CA ILE A 75 5.06 10.06 13.31
C ILE A 75 5.59 8.82 14.06
N PRO A 76 5.66 8.81 15.42
CA PRO A 76 6.03 7.60 16.16
C PRO A 76 5.16 6.37 15.81
N VAL A 77 3.85 6.56 15.68
CA VAL A 77 2.93 5.48 15.30
C VAL A 77 3.19 5.00 13.87
N ALA A 78 3.39 5.91 12.91
CA ALA A 78 3.73 5.54 11.54
C ALA A 78 5.00 4.68 11.49
N MET A 79 6.05 5.08 12.23
CA MET A 79 7.30 4.34 12.33
C MET A 79 7.11 2.98 13.03
N GLY A 80 6.38 2.94 14.14
CA GLY A 80 6.09 1.70 14.86
C GLY A 80 5.33 0.69 14.00
N VAL A 81 4.31 1.15 13.26
CA VAL A 81 3.55 0.30 12.33
C VAL A 81 4.42 -0.19 11.17
N PHE A 82 5.32 0.65 10.66
CA PHE A 82 6.27 0.24 9.61
C PHE A 82 7.22 -0.87 10.11
N VAL A 83 7.83 -0.70 11.28
CA VAL A 83 8.69 -1.72 11.88
C VAL A 83 7.91 -3.00 12.13
N ALA A 84 6.70 -2.91 12.70
CA ALA A 84 5.83 -4.06 12.92
C ALA A 84 5.54 -4.83 11.61
N LYS A 85 5.28 -4.13 10.49
CA LYS A 85 5.08 -4.77 9.19
C LYS A 85 6.29 -5.56 8.72
N ILE A 86 7.50 -4.99 8.85
CA ILE A 86 8.73 -5.68 8.44
C ILE A 86 8.92 -6.95 9.28
N VAL A 87 8.72 -6.85 10.59
CA VAL A 87 8.82 -7.99 11.51
C VAL A 87 7.79 -9.07 11.14
N ILE A 88 6.52 -8.69 10.96
CA ILE A 88 5.45 -9.61 10.56
C ILE A 88 5.78 -10.28 9.23
N LEU A 89 6.23 -9.53 8.23
CA LEU A 89 6.61 -10.07 6.93
C LEU A 89 7.80 -11.03 7.04
N GLY A 90 8.80 -10.70 7.84
CA GLY A 90 9.94 -11.58 8.12
C GLY A 90 9.51 -12.90 8.76
N PHE A 91 8.62 -12.85 9.76
CA PHE A 91 8.05 -14.05 10.37
C PHE A 91 7.24 -14.88 9.37
N LEU A 92 6.41 -14.25 8.54
CA LEU A 92 5.62 -14.95 7.52
C LEU A 92 6.53 -15.68 6.53
N LEU A 93 7.57 -15.01 6.02
CA LEU A 93 8.51 -15.62 5.07
C LEU A 93 9.36 -16.74 5.69
N ALA A 94 9.64 -16.67 6.99
CA ALA A 94 10.46 -17.67 7.67
C ALA A 94 9.66 -18.91 8.14
N LEU A 95 8.40 -18.73 8.53
CA LEU A 95 7.62 -19.75 9.23
C LEU A 95 6.46 -20.33 8.41
N VAL A 96 5.95 -19.60 7.41
CA VAL A 96 4.79 -20.04 6.63
C VAL A 96 5.28 -20.71 5.36
N PRO A 97 5.07 -22.03 5.19
CA PRO A 97 5.42 -22.72 3.96
C PRO A 97 4.59 -22.16 2.81
N ALA A 98 5.24 -22.01 1.65
CA ALA A 98 4.55 -21.61 0.43
C ALA A 98 3.57 -22.74 0.02
N PRO A 99 2.29 -22.43 -0.24
CA PRO A 99 1.37 -23.42 -0.74
C PRO A 99 1.73 -23.81 -2.18
N ASP A 100 1.39 -25.03 -2.59
CA ASP A 100 1.85 -25.62 -3.87
C ASP A 100 1.36 -24.87 -5.11
N TRP A 101 0.26 -24.15 -5.00
CA TRP A 101 -0.31 -23.31 -6.08
C TRP A 101 0.33 -21.92 -6.16
N LEU A 102 1.25 -21.56 -5.24
CA LEU A 102 1.84 -20.23 -5.20
C LEU A 102 2.83 -20.03 -6.35
N HIS A 103 2.46 -19.19 -7.31
CA HIS A 103 3.39 -18.73 -8.33
C HIS A 103 4.27 -17.60 -7.76
N THR A 104 5.48 -17.93 -7.35
CA THR A 104 6.40 -17.02 -6.66
C THR A 104 6.65 -15.72 -7.43
N VAL A 105 6.85 -15.79 -8.74
CA VAL A 105 7.08 -14.59 -9.58
C VAL A 105 5.82 -13.74 -9.68
N GLY A 106 4.65 -14.37 -9.82
CA GLY A 106 3.36 -13.68 -9.87
C GLY A 106 3.09 -12.91 -8.58
N ALA A 107 3.25 -13.59 -7.44
CA ALA A 107 3.14 -12.98 -6.12
C ALA A 107 4.13 -11.82 -5.92
N ALA A 108 5.40 -12.01 -6.29
CA ALA A 108 6.43 -10.99 -6.15
C ALA A 108 6.13 -9.74 -6.98
N ILE A 109 5.75 -9.89 -8.26
CA ILE A 109 5.43 -8.74 -9.12
C ILE A 109 4.13 -8.05 -8.66
N GLY A 110 3.10 -8.82 -8.29
CA GLY A 110 1.86 -8.25 -7.74
C GLY A 110 2.10 -7.40 -6.49
N ALA A 111 2.91 -7.91 -5.56
CA ALA A 111 3.32 -7.15 -4.38
C ALA A 111 4.16 -5.92 -4.75
N LEU A 112 5.15 -6.05 -5.64
CA LEU A 112 6.02 -4.96 -6.05
C LEU A 112 5.25 -3.81 -6.69
N VAL A 113 4.33 -4.12 -7.63
CA VAL A 113 3.47 -3.13 -8.28
C VAL A 113 2.63 -2.39 -7.23
N ALA A 114 2.03 -3.12 -6.29
CA ALA A 114 1.26 -2.51 -5.21
C ALA A 114 2.12 -1.56 -4.36
N ILE A 115 3.34 -1.97 -3.98
CA ILE A 115 4.28 -1.14 -3.21
C ILE A 115 4.62 0.13 -3.97
N VAL A 116 5.04 0.02 -5.23
CA VAL A 116 5.54 1.16 -6.02
C VAL A 116 4.43 2.18 -6.26
N ILE A 117 3.23 1.73 -6.66
CA ILE A 117 2.11 2.62 -6.91
C ILE A 117 1.68 3.29 -5.60
N TRP A 118 1.53 2.53 -4.52
CA TRP A 118 1.13 3.09 -3.23
C TRP A 118 2.14 4.12 -2.73
N GLN A 119 3.42 3.76 -2.67
CA GLN A 119 4.48 4.65 -2.17
C GLN A 119 4.62 5.90 -3.04
N GLY A 120 4.56 5.75 -4.36
CA GLY A 120 4.58 6.89 -5.28
C GLY A 120 3.39 7.83 -5.05
N ALA A 121 2.17 7.28 -4.97
CA ALA A 121 0.98 8.07 -4.72
C ALA A 121 1.04 8.76 -3.35
N GLU A 122 1.36 8.02 -2.29
CA GLU A 122 1.46 8.53 -0.92
C GLU A 122 2.43 9.72 -0.82
N VAL A 123 3.64 9.60 -1.37
CA VAL A 123 4.63 10.68 -1.38
C VAL A 123 4.12 11.90 -2.16
N LEU A 124 3.57 11.69 -3.37
CA LEU A 124 3.06 12.77 -4.21
C LEU A 124 1.91 13.53 -3.52
N ILE A 125 0.98 12.82 -2.90
CA ILE A 125 -0.15 13.44 -2.19
C ILE A 125 0.34 14.15 -0.94
N PHE A 126 1.24 13.51 -0.17
CA PHE A 126 1.79 14.07 1.06
C PHE A 126 2.51 15.41 0.81
N ILE A 127 3.32 15.50 -0.25
CA ILE A 127 3.97 16.76 -0.66
C ILE A 127 2.93 17.86 -0.92
N ASN A 128 1.80 17.52 -1.53
CA ASN A 128 0.69 18.43 -1.79
C ASN A 128 -0.24 18.68 -0.57
N THR A 129 0.09 18.09 0.60
CA THR A 129 -0.67 18.21 1.85
C THR A 129 0.07 19.04 2.92
N ARG A 130 1.40 19.23 2.78
CA ARG A 130 2.29 19.76 3.84
C ARG A 130 1.82 21.05 4.53
N ARG A 131 1.17 21.98 3.82
CA ARG A 131 0.76 23.27 4.42
C ARG A 131 -0.32 23.15 5.50
N LEU A 132 -1.10 22.07 5.53
CA LEU A 132 -2.18 21.85 6.52
C LEU A 132 -1.71 21.05 7.75
N ILE A 133 -0.53 20.44 7.69
CA ILE A 133 0.01 19.56 8.74
C ILE A 133 0.87 20.35 9.73
N TYR A 134 1.60 21.36 9.25
CA TYR A 134 2.51 22.20 10.04
C TYR A 134 1.93 23.57 10.46
N SER A 135 0.69 23.87 10.05
CA SER A 135 -0.08 25.06 10.50
C SER A 135 -0.95 24.70 11.70
#